data_AF-A0A968YA42-F1
#
_entry.id   AF-A0A968YA42-F1
#
_cell.length_a   1.000
_cell.length_b   1.000
_cell.length_c   1.000
_cell.angle_alpha   90.00
_cell.angle_beta   90.00
_cell.angle_gamma   90.00
#
_symmetry.space_group_name_H-M   'P 1'
#
loop_
_entity.id
_entity.type
_entity.pdbx_description
1 polymer ?
#
loop_
_entity_poly.entity_id
_entity_poly.type
_entity_poly.pdbx_seq_one_letter_code
_entity_poly.pdbx_strand_id
1 'polypeptide(L)' 'MNPYRARTTKYAYIPFGGGVHACLGAQLAMVVSKIFASHLLQEFDWQIEETTQFVQFPLKKIKNNYRIAIARGRL' A
#
# COMPACT_ATOMS: atom_id res chain seq x y z
N MET A 1 -0.38 21.36 -24.14
CA MET A 1 -0.65 20.08 -23.44
C MET A 1 -1.16 20.38 -22.03
N ASN A 2 -2.28 19.79 -21.60
CA ASN A 2 -2.81 19.90 -20.23
C ASN A 2 -2.25 18.74 -19.37
N PRO A 3 -1.51 19.01 -18.27
CA PRO A 3 -0.90 17.98 -17.41
C PRO A 3 -1.90 17.15 -16.59
N TYR A 4 -3.19 17.54 -16.51
CA TYR A 4 -4.23 16.83 -15.77
C TYR A 4 -4.93 15.72 -16.57
N ARG A 5 -4.60 15.55 -17.85
CA ARG A 5 -5.16 14.47 -18.68
C ARG A 5 -4.32 13.21 -18.52
N ALA A 6 -4.51 12.48 -17.43
CA ALA A 6 -4.01 11.12 -17.32
C ALA A 6 -4.68 10.26 -18.41
N ARG A 7 -3.92 9.89 -19.44
CA ARG A 7 -4.36 8.91 -20.44
C ARG A 7 -4.35 7.54 -19.75
N THR A 8 -5.46 7.15 -19.16
CA THR A 8 -5.62 5.81 -18.57
C THR A 8 -5.53 4.78 -19.69
N THR A 9 -4.36 4.14 -19.83
CA THR A 9 -4.24 2.99 -20.69
C THR A 9 -5.08 1.86 -20.09
N LYS A 10 -5.81 1.12 -20.94
CA LYS A 10 -6.55 -0.05 -20.48
C LYS A 10 -5.53 -0.99 -19.80
N TYR A 11 -5.85 -1.47 -18.61
CA TYR A 11 -4.98 -2.34 -17.80
C TYR A 11 -3.71 -1.67 -17.22
N ALA A 12 -3.66 -0.34 -17.14
CA ALA A 12 -2.58 0.37 -16.43
C ALA A 12 -2.44 -0.02 -14.95
N TYR A 13 -3.53 -0.51 -14.34
CA TYR A 13 -3.61 -0.77 -12.91
C TYR A 13 -4.45 -2.03 -12.62
N ILE A 14 -3.76 -3.14 -12.40
CA ILE A 14 -4.34 -4.47 -12.10
C ILE A 14 -3.56 -5.15 -10.95
N PRO A 15 -3.52 -4.54 -9.74
CA PRO A 15 -2.68 -5.01 -8.63
C PRO A 15 -3.06 -6.40 -8.10
N PHE A 16 -4.27 -6.85 -8.42
CA PHE A 16 -4.81 -8.16 -8.03
C PHE A 16 -5.08 -9.07 -9.24
N GLY A 17 -4.46 -8.78 -10.38
CA GLY A 17 -4.72 -9.47 -11.65
C GLY A 17 -6.02 -9.01 -12.32
N GLY A 18 -6.45 -9.76 -13.34
CA GLY A 18 -7.66 -9.49 -14.11
C GLY A 18 -8.14 -10.72 -14.88
N GLY A 19 -9.37 -10.68 -15.41
CA GLY A 19 -9.97 -11.80 -16.14
C GLY A 19 -10.28 -13.00 -15.23
N VAL A 20 -10.19 -14.22 -15.80
CA VAL A 20 -10.56 -15.48 -15.13
C VAL A 20 -9.66 -15.86 -13.95
N HIS A 21 -8.48 -15.25 -13.86
CA HIS A 21 -7.51 -15.46 -12.78
C HIS A 21 -7.39 -14.23 -11.86
N ALA A 22 -8.39 -13.35 -11.84
CA ALA A 22 -8.42 -12.26 -10.88
C ALA A 22 -8.47 -12.80 -9.44
N CYS A 23 -7.79 -12.12 -8.52
CA CYS A 23 -7.77 -12.53 -7.11
C CYS A 23 -9.19 -12.53 -6.52
N LEU A 24 -9.65 -13.68 -6.04
CA LEU A 24 -10.92 -13.83 -5.33
C LEU A 24 -10.99 -12.95 -4.07
N GLY A 25 -9.83 -12.68 -3.46
CA GLY A 25 -9.68 -11.83 -2.28
C GLY A 25 -9.53 -10.33 -2.57
N ALA A 26 -9.65 -9.86 -3.82
CA ALA A 26 -9.37 -8.45 -4.16
C ALA A 26 -10.23 -7.46 -3.35
N GLN A 27 -11.53 -7.72 -3.21
CA GLN A 27 -12.43 -6.86 -2.45
C GLN A 27 -12.11 -6.88 -0.95
N LEU A 28 -11.82 -8.08 -0.41
CA LEU A 28 -11.40 -8.24 0.98
C LEU A 28 -10.12 -7.45 1.26
N ALA A 29 -9.09 -7.61 0.41
CA ALA A 29 -7.82 -6.92 0.56
C ALA A 29 -7.98 -5.39 0.55
N MET A 30 -8.85 -4.86 -0.32
CA MET A 30 -9.14 -3.43 -0.35
C MET A 30 -9.85 -2.95 0.92
N VAL A 31 -10.87 -3.66 1.40
CA VAL A 31 -11.60 -3.29 2.61
C VAL A 31 -10.70 -3.33 3.84
N VAL A 32 -9.95 -4.43 4.02
CA VAL A 32 -9.01 -4.59 5.14
C VAL A 32 -7.95 -3.49 5.11
N SER A 33 -7.38 -3.19 3.93
CA SER A 33 -6.38 -2.13 3.79
C SER A 33 -6.93 -0.74 4.16
N LYS A 34 -8.18 -0.44 3.77
CA LYS A 34 -8.83 0.83 4.09
C LYS A 34 -9.13 0.96 5.58
N ILE A 35 -9.66 -0.10 6.20
CA ILE A 35 -9.94 -0.12 7.65
C ILE A 35 -8.64 0.06 8.41
N PHE A 36 -7.60 -0.72 8.07
CA PHE A 36 -6.28 -0.59 8.68
C PHE A 36 -5.73 0.83 8.55
N ALA A 37 -5.74 1.41 7.35
CA ALA A 37 -5.25 2.77 7.12
C ALA A 37 -6.06 3.81 7.90
N SER A 38 -7.39 3.65 7.98
CA SER A 38 -8.27 4.54 8.72
C SER A 38 -7.92 4.57 10.21
N HIS A 39 -7.76 3.41 10.84
CA HIS A 39 -7.36 3.33 12.26
C HIS A 39 -5.94 3.82 12.49
N LEU A 40 -5.01 3.43 11.60
CA LEU A 40 -3.62 3.86 11.69
C LEU A 40 -3.54 5.40 11.68
N LEU A 41 -4.17 6.05 10.71
CA LEU A 41 -4.18 7.51 10.53
C LEU A 41 -4.88 8.29 11.65
N GLN A 42 -5.90 7.71 12.28
CA GLN A 42 -6.70 8.41 13.29
C GLN A 42 -6.15 8.25 14.71
N GLU A 43 -5.56 7.09 15.02
CA GLU A 43 -5.21 6.73 16.40
C GLU A 43 -3.71 6.72 16.68
N PHE A 44 -2.86 6.86 15.66
CA PHE A 44 -1.41 6.71 15.82
C PHE A 44 -0.64 7.82 15.09
N ASP A 45 0.40 8.30 15.76
CA ASP A 45 1.47 9.07 15.16
C ASP A 45 2.60 8.10 14.81
N TRP A 46 3.18 8.22 13.60
CA TRP A 46 4.31 7.38 13.21
C TRP A 46 5.44 8.17 12.55
N GLN A 47 6.67 7.68 12.77
CA GLN A 47 7.87 8.20 12.15
C GLN A 47 8.70 7.07 11.57
N ILE A 48 9.34 7.36 10.44
CA ILE A 48 10.24 6.44 9.75
C ILE A 48 11.65 6.72 10.27
N GLU A 49 12.28 5.71 10.87
CA GLU A 49 13.64 5.86 11.44
C GLU A 49 14.74 5.75 10.37
N GLU A 50 14.51 4.99 9.30
CA GLU A 50 15.49 4.68 8.27
C GLU A 50 14.89 4.68 6.86
N THR A 51 15.69 5.05 5.85
CA THR A 51 15.28 5.00 4.44
C THR A 51 14.93 3.57 4.02
N THR A 52 13.71 3.38 3.50
CA THR A 52 13.21 2.09 3.05
C THR A 52 14.07 1.52 1.91
N GLN A 53 14.65 0.35 2.14
CA GLN A 53 15.33 -0.43 1.11
C GLN A 53 14.50 -1.65 0.73
N PHE A 54 14.43 -1.94 -0.57
CA PHE A 54 13.72 -3.09 -1.09
C PHE A 54 14.71 -4.19 -1.47
N VAL A 55 14.35 -5.44 -1.19
CA VAL A 55 15.02 -6.63 -1.71
C VAL A 55 14.05 -7.30 -2.67
N GLN A 56 14.57 -7.72 -3.82
CA GLN A 56 13.79 -8.36 -4.86
C GLN A 56 14.39 -9.73 -5.18
N PHE A 57 13.94 -10.77 -4.48
CA PHE A 57 14.06 -12.17 -4.91
C PHE A 57 13.29 -13.12 -3.96
N PRO A 58 12.31 -13.92 -4.40
CA PRO A 58 11.56 -13.91 -5.67
C PRO A 58 10.43 -12.85 -5.72
N LEU A 59 10.11 -12.20 -4.59
CA LEU A 59 9.11 -11.14 -4.48
C LEU A 59 9.78 -9.84 -4.02
N LYS A 60 9.23 -8.68 -4.42
CA LYS A 60 9.64 -7.38 -3.89
C LYS A 60 9.17 -7.27 -2.45
N LYS A 61 10.11 -7.22 -1.51
CA LYS A 61 9.85 -7.09 -0.07
C LYS A 61 10.64 -5.92 0.49
N ILE A 62 10.09 -5.27 1.51
CA ILE A 62 10.85 -4.35 2.35
C ILE A 62 11.89 -5.16 3.15
N LYS A 63 13.10 -4.63 3.33
CA LYS A 63 14.11 -5.28 4.17
C LYS A 63 13.60 -5.47 5.60
N ASN A 64 13.98 -6.59 6.21
CA ASN A 64 13.50 -6.99 7.54
C ASN A 64 13.88 -6.00 8.66
N ASN A 65 14.89 -5.16 8.45
CA ASN A 65 15.34 -4.18 9.42
C ASN A 65 14.58 -2.84 9.34
N TYR A 66 13.52 -2.75 8.55
CA TYR A 66 12.71 -1.53 8.47
C TYR A 66 11.96 -1.28 9.78
N ARG A 67 12.26 -0.15 10.43
CA ARG A 67 11.67 0.26 11.70
C ARG A 67 10.72 1.43 11.51
N ILE A 68 9.57 1.34 12.17
CA ILE A 68 8.58 2.42 12.26
C ILE A 68 8.36 2.67 13.74
N ALA A 69 8.66 3.88 14.20
CA ALA A 69 8.28 4.31 15.54
C ALA A 69 6.79 4.65 15.52
N ILE A 70 6.01 4.03 16.40
CA ILE A 70 4.56 4.24 16.49
C ILE A 70 4.26 4.71 17.91
N ALA A 71 3.59 5.86 18.02
CA ALA A 71 3.05 6.39 19.26
C ALA A 71 1.52 6.46 19.15
N ARG A 72 0.80 6.22 20.24
CA ARG A 72 -0.66 6.43 20.24
C ARG A 72 -0.92 7.92 20.18
N GLY A 73 -1.64 8.36 19.15
CA GLY A 73 -2.09 9.72 18.99
C GLY A 73 -2.98 10.09 20.17
N ARG A 74 -2.67 11.22 20.80
CA ARG A 74 -3.46 11.76 21.90
C ARG A 74 -4.71 12.41 21.32
N LEU A 75 -5.88 11.86 21.63
CA LEU A 75 -7.09 12.67 21.73
C LEU A 75 -6.93 13.61 22.94
#